data_AF-A0A371GGK0-F1
#
_entry.id   AF-A0A371GGK0-F1
#
_cell.length_a   1.000
_cell.length_b   1.000
_cell.length_c   1.000
_cell.angle_alpha   90.00
_cell.angle_beta   90.00
_cell.angle_gamma   90.00
#
_symmetry.space_group_name_H-M   'P 1'
#
loop_
_entity.id
_entity.type
_entity.pdbx_description
1 polymer ?
#
loop_
_entity_poly.entity_id
_entity_poly.type
_entity_poly.pdbx_seq_one_letter_code
_entity_poly.pdbx_strand_id
1 'polypeptide(L)'
;MEQLYHEIAELRKSIKGCMDMQMQLQQSMNPDANTVKKEKKKEKKSHNRVPKKGNCCICYEMKVDSLLYRCGHMCTCLKCANELQWNSGKCPICRAKIVDVVRVYVHG
;
A
#
# COMPACT_ATOMS: atom_id res chain seq x y z
N MET A 1 12.81 41.37 -13.92
CA MET A 1 14.02 40.63 -13.48
C MET A 1 13.89 40.17 -12.04
N GLU A 2 13.64 41.07 -11.08
CA GLU A 2 13.58 40.75 -9.65
C GLU A 2 12.48 39.74 -9.25
N GLN A 3 11.28 39.84 -9.86
CA GLN A 3 10.18 38.89 -9.65
C GLN A 3 10.56 37.46 -10.10
N LEU A 4 11.25 37.32 -11.23
CA LEU A 4 11.68 36.01 -11.75
C LEU A 4 12.76 35.37 -10.85
N TYR A 5 13.67 36.17 -10.27
CA TYR A 5 14.62 35.67 -9.29
C TYR A 5 13.95 35.22 -8.00
N HIS A 6 12.91 35.93 -7.55
CA HIS A 6 12.13 35.55 -6.37
C HIS A 6 11.40 34.22 -6.58
N GLU A 7 10.73 34.06 -7.73
CA GLU A 7 10.05 32.81 -8.09
C GLU A 7 11.02 31.62 -8.19
N ILE A 8 12.20 31.82 -8.80
CA ILE A 8 13.24 30.78 -8.88
C ILE A 8 13.78 30.42 -7.48
N ALA A 9 13.90 31.39 -6.57
CA ALA A 9 14.36 31.14 -5.21
C ALA A 9 13.34 30.29 -4.42
N GLU A 10 12.05 30.57 -4.54
CA GLU A 10 10.99 29.79 -3.89
C GLU A 10 10.87 28.37 -4.46
N LEU A 11 11.06 28.21 -5.78
CA LEU A 11 11.11 26.89 -6.41
C LEU A 11 12.31 26.08 -5.90
N ARG A 12 13.49 26.68 -5.80
CA ARG A 12 14.70 26.03 -5.25
C ARG A 12 14.51 25.61 -3.79
N LYS A 13 13.87 26.44 -2.98
CA LYS A 13 13.56 26.15 -1.57
C LYS A 13 12.61 24.95 -1.44
N SER A 14 11.58 24.89 -2.29
CA SER A 14 10.64 23.78 -2.35
C SER A 14 11.33 22.47 -2.74
N ILE A 15 12.18 22.49 -3.78
CA ILE A 15 12.95 21.32 -4.23
C ILE A 15 13.89 20.82 -3.12
N LYS A 16 14.59 21.73 -2.43
CA LYS A 16 15.48 21.39 -1.32
C LYS A 16 14.73 20.69 -0.18
N GLY A 17 13.56 21.21 0.21
CA GLY A 17 12.73 20.59 1.23
C GLY A 17 12.28 19.17 0.86
N CYS A 18 11.92 18.93 -0.40
CA CYS A 18 11.58 17.59 -0.88
C CYS A 18 12.78 16.62 -0.82
N MET A 19 13.98 17.08 -1.19
CA MET A 19 15.20 16.28 -1.13
C MET A 19 15.58 15.92 0.32
N ASP A 20 15.46 16.88 1.24
CA ASP A 20 15.79 16.67 2.67
C ASP A 20 14.86 15.62 3.30
N MET A 21 13.55 15.67 3.00
CA MET A 21 12.59 14.67 3.49
C MET A 21 12.83 13.29 2.85
N GLN A 22 13.23 13.23 1.58
CA GLN A 22 13.56 11.98 0.90
C GLN A 22 14.82 11.32 1.49
N MET A 23 15.80 12.12 1.92
CA MET A 23 17.02 11.64 2.58
C MET A 23 16.73 11.04 3.97
N GLN A 24 15.81 11.63 4.74
CA GLN A 24 15.39 11.09 6.04
C GLN A 24 14.65 9.76 5.92
N LEU A 25 13.82 9.58 4.89
CA LEU A 25 13.13 8.30 4.65
C LEU A 25 14.11 7.17 4.31
N GLN A 26 15.19 7.46 3.58
CA GLN A 26 16.22 6.46 3.23
C GLN A 26 17.05 5.98 4.44
N GLN A 27 17.22 6.80 5.48
CA GLN A 27 17.99 6.44 6.69
C GLN A 27 17.24 5.47 7.62
N SER A 28 15.92 5.34 7.49
CA SER A 28 15.08 4.50 8.36
C SER A 28 15.08 3.00 8.03
N MET A 29 15.89 2.55 7.06
CA MET A 29 15.85 1.18 6.53
C MET A 29 16.93 0.21 7.08
N ASN A 30 17.75 0.61 8.07
CA ASN A 30 18.70 -0.30 8.72
C ASN A 30 18.42 -0.49 10.21
N PRO A 31 17.60 -1.49 10.60
CA PRO A 31 17.68 -2.09 11.92
C PRO A 31 18.57 -3.35 11.85
N ASP A 32 19.85 -3.21 12.20
CA ASP A 32 20.73 -4.36 12.39
C ASP A 32 20.42 -5.08 13.72
N ALA A 33 20.16 -6.38 13.57
CA ALA A 33 20.53 -7.51 14.41
C ALA A 33 20.52 -7.36 15.95
N ASN A 34 19.54 -7.98 16.61
CA ASN A 34 19.85 -8.84 17.76
C ASN A 34 18.88 -10.03 17.92
N THR A 35 19.41 -11.03 18.60
CA THR A 35 19.17 -12.47 18.54
C THR A 35 18.02 -13.00 19.41
N VAL A 36 17.61 -14.26 19.12
CA VAL A 36 17.20 -15.35 20.05
C VAL A 36 15.82 -16.01 19.77
N LYS A 37 15.94 -17.23 19.20
CA LYS A 37 15.29 -18.54 19.46
C LYS A 37 13.75 -18.70 19.59
N LYS A 38 13.30 -19.70 18.80
CA LYS A 38 12.07 -20.50 18.80
C LYS A 38 11.41 -20.73 20.18
N GLU A 39 10.07 -20.64 20.23
CA GLU A 39 9.21 -21.66 20.85
C GLU A 39 7.85 -21.77 20.11
N LYS A 40 7.39 -23.00 19.88
CA LYS A 40 6.06 -23.33 19.34
C LYS A 40 5.05 -23.29 20.48
N LYS A 41 4.00 -22.47 20.40
CA LYS A 41 2.78 -22.65 21.20
C LYS A 41 1.53 -22.31 20.37
N LYS A 42 0.64 -23.30 20.25
CA LYS A 42 -0.71 -23.15 19.69
C LYS A 42 -1.52 -22.27 20.65
N GLU A 43 -1.79 -21.03 20.27
CA GLU A 43 -2.73 -20.17 20.97
C GLU A 43 -3.60 -19.42 19.95
N LYS A 44 -4.92 -19.54 20.12
CA LYS A 44 -5.91 -18.67 19.49
C LYS A 44 -5.65 -17.25 20.00
N LYS A 45 -4.92 -16.43 19.25
CA LYS A 45 -4.61 -15.05 19.62
C LYS A 45 -4.82 -14.11 18.45
N SER A 46 -5.48 -13.00 18.76
CA SER A 46 -5.63 -11.79 17.96
C SER A 46 -4.27 -11.38 17.40
N HIS A 47 -4.02 -11.82 16.19
CA HIS A 47 -2.74 -11.65 15.57
C HIS A 47 -2.76 -10.24 14.98
N ASN A 48 -2.09 -9.29 15.64
CA ASN A 48 -1.71 -8.03 15.01
C ASN A 48 -0.68 -8.38 13.92
N ARG A 49 -1.17 -8.90 12.78
CA ARG A 49 -0.34 -9.37 11.68
C ARG A 49 0.12 -8.14 10.92
N VAL A 50 1.41 -7.88 10.96
CA VAL A 50 2.02 -6.91 10.04
C VAL A 50 1.60 -7.30 8.61
N PRO A 51 0.98 -6.37 7.83
CA PRO A 51 0.56 -6.64 6.47
C PRO A 51 1.75 -7.11 5.63
N LYS A 52 1.69 -8.35 5.11
CA LYS A 52 2.71 -8.84 4.18
C LYS A 52 2.51 -8.17 2.82
N LYS A 53 3.61 -7.77 2.16
CA LYS A 53 3.56 -7.20 0.80
C LYS A 53 2.75 -8.11 -0.14
N GLY A 54 1.80 -7.52 -0.87
CA GLY A 54 0.91 -8.22 -1.80
C GLY A 54 -0.26 -8.96 -1.15
N ASN A 55 -0.52 -8.76 0.15
CA ASN A 55 -1.76 -9.23 0.77
C ASN A 55 -2.93 -8.27 0.52
N CYS A 56 -4.15 -8.81 0.53
CA CYS A 56 -5.39 -8.06 0.48
C CYS A 56 -5.40 -6.94 1.53
N CYS A 57 -5.69 -5.70 1.12
CA CYS A 57 -5.71 -4.55 2.03
C CYS A 57 -6.92 -4.51 2.97
N ILE A 58 -7.86 -5.45 2.84
CA ILE A 58 -9.08 -5.54 3.66
C ILE A 58 -8.91 -6.59 4.75
N CYS A 59 -8.65 -7.85 4.38
CA CYS A 59 -8.53 -8.93 5.36
C CYS A 59 -7.10 -9.16 5.86
N TYR A 60 -6.07 -8.67 5.14
CA TYR A 60 -4.65 -8.90 5.44
C TYR A 60 -4.18 -10.37 5.50
N GLU A 61 -5.07 -11.32 5.26
CA GLU A 61 -4.82 -12.77 5.34
C GLU A 61 -4.45 -13.38 3.99
N MET A 62 -5.23 -13.07 2.96
CA MET A 62 -5.09 -13.66 1.62
C MET A 62 -4.21 -12.78 0.71
N LYS A 63 -3.59 -13.39 -0.31
CA LYS A 63 -2.92 -12.65 -1.38
C LYS A 63 -3.94 -11.91 -2.25
N VAL A 64 -3.49 -10.81 -2.85
CA VAL A 64 -4.25 -10.13 -3.90
C VAL A 64 -4.32 -11.05 -5.12
N ASP A 65 -5.53 -11.41 -5.53
CA ASP A 65 -5.80 -12.27 -6.68
C ASP A 65 -6.99 -11.78 -7.53
N SER A 66 -7.37 -10.51 -7.37
CA SER A 66 -8.46 -9.89 -8.12
C SER A 66 -8.11 -8.46 -8.54
N LEU A 67 -8.70 -8.04 -9.67
CA LEU A 67 -8.67 -6.67 -10.16
C LEU A 67 -10.09 -6.09 -10.16
N LEU A 68 -10.19 -4.79 -9.88
CA LEU A 68 -11.48 -4.07 -9.93
C LEU A 68 -11.67 -3.50 -11.35
N TYR A 69 -12.67 -4.01 -12.08
CA TYR A 69 -12.88 -3.70 -13.49
C TYR A 69 -13.15 -2.19 -13.70
N ARG A 70 -12.63 -1.66 -14.82
CA ARG A 70 -12.49 -0.23 -15.20
C ARG A 70 -11.34 0.52 -14.53
N CYS A 71 -11.12 0.41 -13.21
CA CYS A 71 -10.02 1.13 -12.57
C CYS A 71 -8.70 0.33 -12.50
N GLY A 72 -8.75 -0.99 -12.65
CA GLY A 72 -7.57 -1.85 -12.77
C GLY A 72 -6.81 -2.13 -11.47
N HIS A 73 -7.08 -1.42 -10.37
CA HIS A 73 -6.38 -1.65 -9.11
C HIS A 73 -6.56 -3.07 -8.58
N MET A 74 -5.41 -3.70 -8.30
CA MET A 74 -5.29 -5.01 -7.65
C MET A 74 -4.89 -4.81 -6.19
N CYS A 75 -5.88 -4.63 -5.31
CA CYS A 75 -5.63 -4.35 -3.88
C CYS A 75 -6.33 -5.33 -2.94
N THR A 76 -7.16 -6.24 -3.46
CA THR A 76 -7.99 -7.14 -2.65
C THR A 76 -7.93 -8.58 -3.16
N CYS A 77 -8.20 -9.53 -2.27
CA CYS A 77 -8.51 -10.90 -2.67
C CYS A 77 -9.95 -10.95 -3.20
N LEU A 78 -10.27 -11.99 -3.99
CA LEU A 78 -11.57 -12.13 -4.65
C LEU A 78 -12.76 -12.03 -3.70
N LYS A 79 -12.68 -12.65 -2.52
CA LYS A 79 -13.77 -12.61 -1.52
C LYS A 79 -14.07 -11.17 -1.08
N CYS A 80 -13.04 -10.44 -0.65
CA CYS A 80 -13.20 -9.05 -0.20
C CYS A 80 -13.59 -8.11 -1.35
N ALA A 81 -13.12 -8.37 -2.57
CA ALA A 81 -13.50 -7.60 -3.75
C ALA A 81 -15.01 -7.71 -4.03
N ASN A 82 -15.56 -8.93 -3.97
CA ASN A 82 -16.99 -9.16 -4.12
C ASN A 82 -17.79 -8.48 -3.01
N GLU A 83 -17.39 -8.64 -1.74
CA GLU A 83 -18.04 -7.95 -0.62
C GLU A 83 -18.01 -6.41 -0.78
N LEU A 84 -16.90 -5.85 -1.26
CA LEU A 84 -16.78 -4.43 -1.57
C LEU A 84 -17.73 -3.98 -2.68
N GLN A 85 -17.90 -4.79 -3.73
CA GLN A 85 -18.82 -4.50 -4.83
C GLN A 85 -20.27 -4.35 -4.35
N TRP A 86 -20.71 -5.24 -3.44
CA TRP A 86 -22.07 -5.22 -2.88
C TRP A 86 -22.28 -4.14 -1.83
N ASN A 87 -21.26 -3.84 -1.03
CA ASN A 87 -21.36 -2.89 0.08
C ASN A 87 -21.09 -1.45 -0.37
N SER A 88 -19.82 -1.05 -0.45
CA SER A 88 -19.46 0.34 -0.76
C SER A 88 -19.53 0.65 -2.27
N GLY A 89 -19.38 -0.38 -3.10
CA GLY A 89 -19.27 -0.28 -4.55
C GLY A 89 -18.08 0.56 -5.04
N LYS A 90 -17.07 0.82 -4.19
CA LYS A 90 -15.95 1.75 -4.50
C LYS A 90 -14.58 1.13 -4.25
N CYS A 91 -13.64 1.40 -5.16
CA CYS A 91 -12.25 0.99 -5.06
C CYS A 91 -11.56 1.61 -3.82
N PRO A 92 -10.87 0.82 -2.97
CA PRO A 92 -10.12 1.34 -1.83
C PRO A 92 -8.97 2.30 -2.18
N ILE A 93 -8.48 2.26 -3.42
CA ILE A 93 -7.33 3.06 -3.88
C ILE A 93 -7.78 4.38 -4.49
N CYS A 94 -8.63 4.33 -5.52
CA CYS A 94 -9.01 5.53 -6.29
C CYS A 94 -10.47 5.94 -6.13
N ARG A 95 -11.25 5.22 -5.31
CA ARG A 95 -12.69 5.47 -5.06
C ARG A 95 -13.61 5.37 -6.29
N ALA A 96 -13.09 4.95 -7.45
CA ALA A 96 -13.91 4.66 -8.62
C ALA A 96 -14.96 3.58 -8.33
N LYS A 97 -16.10 3.65 -9.01
CA LYS A 97 -17.16 2.64 -8.90
C LYS A 97 -16.63 1.28 -9.37
N ILE A 98 -16.85 0.24 -8.56
CA ILE A 98 -16.56 -1.14 -8.92
C ILE A 98 -17.70 -1.61 -9.81
N VAL A 99 -17.43 -1.73 -11.10
CA VAL A 99 -18.42 -2.25 -12.07
C VAL A 99 -18.45 -3.77 -12.00
N ASP A 100 -17.28 -4.39 -11.97
CA ASP A 100 -17.13 -5.85 -11.90
C ASP A 100 -15.82 -6.22 -11.19
N VAL A 101 -15.70 -7.47 -10.78
CA VAL A 101 -14.52 -8.04 -10.12
C VAL A 101 -13.99 -9.20 -10.98
N VAL A 102 -12.75 -9.08 -11.43
CA VAL A 102 -12.11 -10.11 -12.27
C VAL A 102 -11.01 -10.81 -11.50
N ARG A 103 -11.05 -12.15 -11.45
CA ARG A 103 -9.97 -12.93 -10.85
C ARG A 103 -8.75 -12.95 -11.77
N VAL A 104 -7.56 -12.78 -11.18
CA VAL A 104 -6.29 -12.81 -11.91
C VAL A 104 -5.53 -14.09 -11.57
N TYR A 105 -5.11 -14.80 -12.60
CA TYR A 105 -4.22 -15.95 -12.50
C TYR A 105 -2.87 -15.57 -13.09
N VAL A 106 -1.85 -15.45 -12.24
CA VAL A 106 -0.48 -15.25 -12.69
C VAL A 106 0.11 -16.60 -13.10
N HIS A 107 0.57 -16.69 -14.35
CA HIS A 107 1.44 -17.78 -14.78
C HIS A 107 2.84 -17.51 -14.24
N GLY A 108 3.43 -18.52 -13.59
CA GLY A 108 4.80 -18.50 -13.07
C GLY A 108 5.71 -19.37 -13.91
#